data_AF-W1DFH3-F1
#
_entry.id   AF-W1DFH3-F1
#
_cell.length_a   1.000
_cell.length_b   1.000
_cell.length_c   1.000
_cell.angle_alpha   90.00
_cell.angle_beta   90.00
_cell.angle_gamma   90.00
#
_symmetry.space_group_name_H-M   'P 1'
#
loop_
_entity.id
_entity.type
_entity.pdbx_description
1 polymer ?
#
loop_
_entity_poly.entity_id
_entity_poly.type
_entity_poly.pdbx_seq_one_letter_code
_entity_poly.pdbx_strand_id
1 'polypeptide(L)'
;MIFLFVQPDASAAAPGAQQIGGVIIPQAFSQALQDGMSIPLYIHLAGSQGIKDDQRIGSAFIWLDGGQLRVRQIRLEDSEGNASVSEQTRQQLIGLANAPFSEALTIPLTDSAQLDLSLRQLLLQLVVKREALGTVLRSRSEDIGQSSVNTLSSNLSYNLGVYNNQMRNGGSNTSSYLSLNNVTALREHHVVLDGSLYGIGSGQQDSELYKAMYERDFAGHRFAGGMLDTWNLQSLGPMTAISAGKIYGLSWGNQASSTVFDNSQSATPVIAFLPAAGEVHLTRDGRLLSVQNFAMGNHEVDTRGLPYGIYDVEVEVIVNGRVVSKRTQRVNKLFSRGRGAGTPLAWQVWGGSFSYGSLVREREKDPAGERELAGRPFGLRVAQHPELGGYGLWLRQPGCGGNPPDATAGRVDQR
;
A
#
# COMPACT_ATOMS: atom_id res chain seq x y z
N MET A 1 -47.55 -56.54 -52.31
CA MET A 1 -47.01 -55.27 -51.79
C MET A 1 -47.89 -54.88 -50.60
N ILE A 2 -47.52 -55.31 -49.40
CA ILE A 2 -48.31 -55.15 -48.17
C ILE A 2 -47.79 -53.91 -47.47
N PHE A 3 -48.60 -52.87 -47.39
CA PHE A 3 -48.32 -51.68 -46.59
C PHE A 3 -48.72 -51.97 -45.14
N LEU A 4 -47.72 -52.06 -44.25
CA LEU A 4 -47.94 -52.05 -42.82
C LEU A 4 -48.32 -50.61 -42.40
N PHE A 5 -49.57 -50.41 -42.01
CA PHE A 5 -49.98 -49.24 -41.25
C PHE A 5 -49.53 -49.43 -39.81
N VAL A 6 -48.48 -48.72 -39.41
CA VAL A 6 -48.16 -48.51 -37.98
C VAL A 6 -49.01 -47.34 -37.51
N GLN A 7 -49.98 -47.62 -36.65
CA GLN A 7 -50.69 -46.60 -35.88
C GLN A 7 -49.70 -45.94 -34.91
N PRO A 8 -49.60 -44.60 -34.86
CA PRO A 8 -48.96 -43.96 -33.73
C PRO A 8 -49.92 -44.07 -32.54
N ASP A 9 -49.52 -44.83 -31.52
CA ASP A 9 -50.15 -44.76 -30.20
C ASP A 9 -50.07 -43.32 -29.69
N ALA A 10 -51.21 -42.64 -29.72
CA ALA A 10 -51.43 -41.38 -29.07
C ALA A 10 -51.57 -41.64 -27.57
N SER A 11 -50.47 -41.51 -26.83
CA SER A 11 -50.51 -41.14 -25.42
C SER A 11 -49.21 -40.46 -25.00
N ALA A 12 -48.87 -39.36 -25.68
CA ALA A 12 -48.00 -38.35 -25.08
C ALA A 12 -48.86 -37.54 -24.13
N ALA A 13 -48.87 -37.91 -22.85
CA ALA A 13 -49.28 -36.99 -21.80
C ALA A 13 -48.52 -35.67 -22.03
N ALA A 14 -49.26 -34.58 -22.20
CA ALA A 14 -48.67 -33.24 -22.26
C ALA A 14 -47.75 -33.10 -21.04
N PRO A 15 -46.45 -32.81 -21.21
CA PRO A 15 -45.57 -32.66 -20.06
C PRO A 15 -46.06 -31.46 -19.26
N GLY A 16 -46.59 -31.73 -18.07
CA GLY A 16 -47.18 -30.71 -17.22
C GLY A 16 -46.16 -29.62 -16.93
N ALA A 17 -46.54 -28.37 -17.16
CA ALA A 17 -45.74 -27.22 -16.77
C ALA A 17 -45.45 -27.30 -15.26
N GLN A 18 -44.17 -27.27 -14.89
CA GLN A 18 -43.74 -27.41 -13.51
C GLN A 18 -43.95 -26.07 -12.79
N GLN A 19 -44.59 -26.08 -11.62
CA GLN A 19 -44.78 -24.87 -10.82
C GLN A 19 -43.71 -24.80 -9.74
N ILE A 20 -42.94 -23.70 -9.70
CA ILE A 20 -41.91 -23.46 -8.68
C ILE A 20 -42.15 -22.06 -8.11
N GLY A 21 -42.28 -21.95 -6.79
CA GLY A 21 -42.52 -20.66 -6.12
C GLY A 21 -43.77 -19.93 -6.63
N GLY A 22 -44.82 -20.67 -7.01
CA GLY A 22 -46.07 -20.12 -7.54
C GLY A 22 -46.03 -19.70 -9.02
N VAL A 23 -44.89 -19.80 -9.71
CA VAL A 23 -44.74 -19.45 -11.14
C VAL A 23 -44.77 -20.70 -12.01
N ILE A 24 -45.57 -20.67 -13.09
CA ILE A 24 -45.62 -21.73 -14.09
C ILE A 24 -44.37 -21.61 -14.98
N ILE A 25 -43.51 -22.61 -14.93
CA ILE A 25 -42.27 -22.66 -15.71
C ILE A 25 -42.51 -23.49 -17.00
N PRO A 26 -42.31 -22.91 -18.20
CA PRO A 26 -42.31 -23.65 -19.45
C PRO A 26 -41.21 -24.72 -19.46
N GLN A 27 -41.46 -25.84 -20.13
CA GLN A 27 -40.53 -26.98 -20.14
C GLN A 27 -39.15 -26.67 -20.74
N ALA A 28 -39.09 -25.78 -21.74
CA ALA A 28 -37.81 -25.32 -22.28
C ALA A 28 -36.98 -24.54 -21.24
N PHE A 29 -37.66 -23.81 -20.34
CA PHE A 29 -36.99 -23.06 -19.28
C PHE A 29 -36.55 -23.96 -18.12
N SER A 30 -37.32 -25.01 -17.78
CA SER A 30 -36.87 -26.00 -16.81
C SER A 30 -35.64 -26.77 -17.27
N GLN A 31 -35.53 -27.10 -18.57
CA GLN A 31 -34.33 -27.70 -19.16
C GLN A 31 -33.12 -26.75 -19.04
N ALA A 32 -33.27 -25.47 -19.40
CA ALA A 32 -32.19 -24.49 -19.25
C ALA A 32 -31.74 -24.30 -17.78
N LEU A 33 -32.68 -24.39 -16.82
CA LEU A 33 -32.35 -24.38 -15.41
C LEU A 33 -31.65 -25.66 -14.96
N GLN A 34 -31.96 -26.83 -15.52
CA GLN A 34 -31.24 -28.07 -15.22
C GLN A 34 -29.79 -28.02 -15.71
N ASP A 35 -29.54 -27.43 -16.89
CA ASP A 35 -28.21 -27.21 -17.44
C ASP A 35 -27.41 -26.16 -16.66
N GLY A 36 -28.12 -25.28 -15.96
CA GLY A 36 -27.57 -24.18 -15.16
C GLY A 36 -27.60 -22.85 -15.90
N MET A 37 -28.06 -21.81 -15.21
CA MET A 37 -28.27 -20.49 -15.75
C MET A 37 -27.54 -19.43 -14.93
N SER A 38 -26.92 -18.47 -15.60
CA SER A 38 -26.33 -17.30 -14.94
C SER A 38 -27.35 -16.16 -14.92
N ILE A 39 -27.57 -15.58 -13.75
CA ILE A 39 -28.45 -14.43 -13.53
C ILE A 39 -27.68 -13.30 -12.84
N PRO A 40 -28.02 -12.02 -13.10
CA PRO A 40 -27.38 -10.91 -12.43
C PRO A 40 -27.74 -10.86 -10.94
N LEU A 41 -26.76 -10.50 -10.11
CA LEU A 41 -26.92 -10.29 -8.67
C LEU A 41 -26.92 -8.78 -8.38
N TYR A 42 -28.03 -8.31 -7.81
CA TYR A 42 -28.20 -6.93 -7.37
C TYR A 42 -28.19 -6.84 -5.84
N ILE A 43 -27.72 -5.73 -5.29
CA ILE A 43 -27.87 -5.42 -3.87
C ILE A 43 -29.06 -4.51 -3.66
N HIS A 44 -29.87 -4.80 -2.65
CA HIS A 44 -31.06 -4.05 -2.29
C HIS A 44 -31.04 -3.70 -0.80
N LEU A 45 -31.24 -2.44 -0.45
CA LEU A 45 -31.32 -2.03 0.96
C LEU A 45 -32.72 -2.29 1.51
N ALA A 46 -32.79 -3.08 2.59
CA ALA A 46 -34.02 -3.35 3.30
C ALA A 46 -34.73 -2.05 3.73
N GLY A 47 -35.98 -1.89 3.32
CA GLY A 47 -36.80 -0.69 3.59
C GLY A 47 -36.75 0.37 2.49
N SER A 48 -35.92 0.21 1.46
CA SER A 48 -35.98 1.03 0.25
C SER A 48 -37.23 0.71 -0.59
N GLN A 49 -37.77 1.71 -1.28
CA GLN A 49 -38.98 1.57 -2.09
C GLN A 49 -38.59 1.38 -3.57
N GLY A 50 -38.83 0.17 -4.09
CA GLY A 50 -38.53 -0.17 -5.49
C GLY A 50 -37.08 -0.61 -5.73
N ILE A 51 -36.72 -0.79 -7.00
CA ILE A 51 -35.44 -1.37 -7.44
C ILE A 51 -34.54 -0.38 -8.19
N LYS A 52 -34.87 0.93 -8.16
CA LYS A 52 -34.14 1.95 -8.95
C LYS A 52 -32.73 2.21 -8.44
N ASP A 53 -32.55 2.12 -7.14
CA ASP A 53 -31.27 2.34 -6.46
C ASP A 53 -30.46 1.04 -6.27
N ASP A 54 -31.02 -0.08 -6.72
CA ASP A 54 -30.36 -1.39 -6.67
C ASP A 54 -29.15 -1.38 -7.60
N GLN A 55 -28.03 -1.86 -7.09
CA GLN A 55 -26.78 -1.89 -7.82
C GLN A 55 -26.36 -3.31 -8.13
N ARG A 56 -25.86 -3.54 -9.33
CA ARG A 56 -25.27 -4.83 -9.68
C ARG A 56 -23.97 -5.01 -8.90
N ILE A 57 -23.88 -6.11 -8.18
CA ILE A 57 -22.68 -6.50 -7.40
C ILE A 57 -22.08 -7.82 -7.90
N GLY A 58 -22.63 -8.41 -8.96
CA GLY A 58 -22.08 -9.62 -9.58
C GLY A 58 -23.08 -10.43 -10.40
N SER A 59 -22.85 -11.74 -10.40
CA SER A 59 -23.71 -12.75 -11.01
C SER A 59 -23.78 -14.02 -10.16
N ALA A 60 -24.89 -14.74 -10.27
CA ALA A 60 -25.09 -16.02 -9.61
C ALA A 60 -25.42 -17.10 -10.64
N PHE A 61 -24.86 -18.29 -10.44
CA PHE A 61 -25.19 -19.47 -11.23
C PHE A 61 -26.21 -20.29 -10.46
N ILE A 62 -27.42 -20.39 -11.01
CA ILE A 62 -28.52 -21.17 -10.44
C ILE A 62 -28.79 -22.40 -11.28
N TRP A 63 -29.30 -23.44 -10.65
CA TRP A 63 -29.69 -24.66 -11.34
C TRP A 63 -30.86 -25.36 -10.64
N LEU A 64 -31.57 -26.18 -11.39
CA LEU A 64 -32.70 -26.98 -10.91
C LEU A 64 -32.25 -28.42 -10.70
N ASP A 65 -32.24 -28.87 -9.44
CA ASP A 65 -31.87 -30.23 -9.06
C ASP A 65 -33.00 -30.88 -8.26
N GLY A 66 -33.50 -32.03 -8.72
CA GLY A 66 -34.60 -32.75 -8.06
C GLY A 66 -35.90 -31.94 -7.90
N GLY A 67 -36.15 -30.95 -8.75
CA GLY A 67 -37.31 -30.04 -8.64
C GLY A 67 -37.12 -28.87 -7.66
N GLN A 68 -35.94 -28.75 -7.04
CA GLN A 68 -35.58 -27.64 -6.16
C GLN A 68 -34.51 -26.76 -6.81
N LEU A 69 -34.72 -25.45 -6.80
CA LEU A 69 -33.72 -24.49 -7.26
C LEU A 69 -32.59 -24.38 -6.24
N ARG A 70 -31.36 -24.29 -6.75
CA ARG A 70 -30.15 -24.16 -5.95
C ARG A 70 -29.21 -23.11 -6.52
N VAL A 71 -28.40 -22.50 -5.66
CA VAL A 71 -27.25 -21.68 -6.06
C VAL A 71 -26.02 -22.56 -6.13
N ARG A 72 -25.39 -22.61 -7.30
CA ARG A 72 -24.15 -23.36 -7.52
C ARG A 72 -22.93 -22.57 -7.07
N GLN A 73 -22.86 -21.29 -7.45
CA GLN A 73 -21.79 -20.38 -7.11
C GLN A 73 -22.23 -18.92 -7.31
N ILE A 74 -21.60 -18.00 -6.58
CA ILE A 74 -21.77 -16.56 -6.75
C ILE A 74 -20.42 -15.96 -7.13
N ARG A 75 -20.43 -15.11 -8.15
CA ARG A 75 -19.27 -14.33 -8.57
C ARG A 75 -19.55 -12.85 -8.30
N LEU A 76 -18.82 -12.29 -7.35
CA LEU A 76 -18.90 -10.87 -7.02
C LEU A 76 -18.03 -10.05 -7.98
N GLU A 77 -18.51 -8.86 -8.31
CA GLU A 77 -17.83 -7.85 -9.12
C GLU A 77 -17.60 -6.62 -8.23
N ASP A 78 -16.34 -6.29 -7.96
CA ASP A 78 -15.97 -5.09 -7.23
C ASP A 78 -15.81 -3.93 -8.22
N SER A 79 -16.66 -2.91 -8.12
CA SER A 79 -16.55 -1.68 -8.90
C SER A 79 -16.36 -0.50 -7.97
N GLU A 80 -15.40 0.38 -8.29
CA GLU A 80 -15.28 1.66 -7.60
C GLU A 80 -16.60 2.44 -7.75
N GLY A 81 -17.18 2.87 -6.61
CA GLY A 81 -18.43 3.62 -6.58
C GLY A 81 -19.69 2.79 -6.32
N ASN A 82 -19.63 1.45 -6.40
CA ASN A 82 -20.76 0.60 -6.04
C ASN A 82 -20.80 0.31 -4.54
N ALA A 83 -21.97 -0.06 -4.03
CA ALA A 83 -22.14 -0.58 -2.69
C ALA A 83 -21.29 -1.86 -2.53
N SER A 84 -20.47 -1.90 -1.48
CA SER A 84 -19.81 -3.14 -1.08
C SER A 84 -20.57 -3.81 0.05
N VAL A 85 -20.42 -5.14 0.14
CA VAL A 85 -20.94 -5.95 1.24
C VAL A 85 -19.88 -6.10 2.33
N SER A 86 -20.31 -6.35 3.57
CA SER A 86 -19.40 -6.60 4.68
C SER A 86 -18.55 -7.84 4.42
N GLU A 87 -17.35 -7.91 5.00
CA GLU A 87 -16.44 -9.04 4.80
C GLU A 87 -17.08 -10.38 5.21
N GLN A 88 -17.86 -10.39 6.29
CA GLN A 88 -18.62 -11.56 6.72
C GLN A 88 -19.64 -12.01 5.66
N THR A 89 -20.40 -11.07 5.08
CA THR A 89 -21.40 -11.37 4.04
C THR A 89 -20.72 -11.82 2.75
N ARG A 90 -19.60 -11.19 2.39
CA ARG A 90 -18.76 -11.57 1.24
C ARG A 90 -18.28 -13.01 1.35
N GLN A 91 -17.74 -13.40 2.50
CA GLN A 91 -17.27 -14.76 2.73
C GLN A 91 -18.39 -15.79 2.65
N GLN A 92 -19.58 -15.49 3.19
CA GLN A 92 -20.76 -16.35 3.04
C GLN A 92 -21.17 -16.48 1.57
N LEU A 93 -21.22 -15.38 0.82
CA LEU A 93 -21.59 -15.40 -0.60
C LEU A 93 -20.62 -16.23 -1.45
N ILE A 94 -19.32 -16.08 -1.24
CA ILE A 94 -18.28 -16.85 -1.96
C ILE A 94 -18.30 -18.32 -1.54
N GLY A 95 -18.61 -18.59 -0.26
CA GLY A 95 -18.71 -19.93 0.30
C GLY A 95 -19.98 -20.70 -0.09
N LEU A 96 -20.98 -20.04 -0.68
CA LEU A 96 -22.21 -20.70 -1.13
C LEU A 96 -21.93 -21.65 -2.29
N ALA A 97 -21.94 -22.95 -1.96
CA ALA A 97 -21.87 -24.03 -2.93
C ALA A 97 -23.08 -24.96 -2.76
N ASN A 98 -23.86 -25.12 -3.83
CA ASN A 98 -25.04 -26.01 -3.88
C ASN A 98 -26.09 -25.72 -2.79
N ALA A 99 -26.30 -24.44 -2.45
CA ALA A 99 -27.28 -24.04 -1.44
C ALA A 99 -28.70 -24.07 -2.01
N PRO A 100 -29.66 -24.76 -1.38
CA PRO A 100 -31.04 -24.79 -1.85
C PRO A 100 -31.81 -23.52 -1.49
N PHE A 101 -32.66 -23.07 -2.40
CA PHE A 101 -33.67 -22.06 -2.11
C PHE A 101 -34.81 -22.66 -1.28
N SER A 102 -35.39 -21.83 -0.40
CA SER A 102 -36.64 -22.14 0.30
C SER A 102 -37.84 -22.13 -0.67
N GLU A 103 -39.02 -22.52 -0.18
CA GLU A 103 -40.27 -22.39 -0.93
C GLU A 103 -40.60 -20.94 -1.32
N ALA A 104 -40.15 -19.97 -0.51
CA ALA A 104 -40.28 -18.54 -0.77
C ALA A 104 -39.20 -18.00 -1.72
N LEU A 105 -38.35 -18.88 -2.28
CA LEU A 105 -37.22 -18.54 -3.16
C LEU A 105 -36.17 -17.67 -2.46
N THR A 106 -35.95 -17.92 -1.17
CA THR A 106 -34.99 -17.16 -0.35
C THR A 106 -33.85 -18.04 0.20
N ILE A 107 -32.68 -17.46 0.44
CA ILE A 107 -31.57 -18.08 1.18
C ILE A 107 -31.06 -17.09 2.24
N PRO A 108 -31.22 -17.36 3.54
CA PRO A 108 -30.65 -16.52 4.59
C PRO A 108 -29.13 -16.67 4.64
N LEU A 109 -28.40 -15.56 4.76
CA LEU A 109 -26.93 -15.56 4.89
C LEU A 109 -26.48 -15.18 6.30
N THR A 110 -27.03 -14.07 6.81
CA THR A 110 -26.77 -13.52 8.15
C THR A 110 -28.05 -12.87 8.68
N ASP A 111 -28.06 -12.45 9.94
CA ASP A 111 -29.20 -11.72 10.53
C ASP A 111 -29.53 -10.39 9.83
N SER A 112 -28.59 -9.91 9.00
CA SER A 112 -28.66 -8.65 8.26
C SER A 112 -28.62 -8.83 6.73
N ALA A 113 -28.61 -10.06 6.21
CA ALA A 113 -28.52 -10.31 4.77
C ALA A 113 -29.23 -11.60 4.33
N GLN A 114 -30.01 -11.51 3.25
CA GLN A 114 -30.68 -12.65 2.60
C GLN A 114 -30.62 -12.53 1.07
N LEU A 115 -30.64 -13.66 0.37
CA LEU A 115 -30.78 -13.72 -1.08
C LEU A 115 -32.22 -14.04 -1.46
N ASP A 116 -32.80 -13.25 -2.35
CA ASP A 116 -34.18 -13.39 -2.83
C ASP A 116 -34.16 -13.56 -4.36
N LEU A 117 -34.69 -14.67 -4.86
CA LEU A 117 -34.73 -14.99 -6.29
C LEU A 117 -36.07 -14.62 -6.91
N SER A 118 -36.04 -13.75 -7.92
CA SER A 118 -37.22 -13.38 -8.71
C SER A 118 -37.23 -14.14 -10.03
N LEU A 119 -38.04 -15.21 -10.12
CA LEU A 119 -38.19 -15.99 -11.35
C LEU A 119 -38.87 -15.22 -12.49
N ARG A 120 -39.67 -14.20 -12.16
CA ARG A 120 -40.34 -13.36 -13.16
C ARG A 120 -39.36 -12.40 -13.85
N GLN A 121 -38.42 -11.85 -13.09
CA GLN A 121 -37.43 -10.88 -13.59
C GLN A 121 -36.09 -11.52 -13.92
N LEU A 122 -35.89 -12.80 -13.57
CA LEU A 122 -34.65 -13.56 -13.77
C LEU A 122 -33.44 -12.88 -13.12
N LEU A 123 -33.61 -12.39 -11.89
CA LEU A 123 -32.56 -11.74 -11.13
C LEU A 123 -32.52 -12.26 -9.68
N LEU A 124 -31.33 -12.16 -9.08
CA LEU A 124 -31.10 -12.45 -7.67
C LEU A 124 -30.86 -11.14 -6.94
N GLN A 125 -31.56 -10.91 -5.82
CA GLN A 125 -31.36 -9.73 -4.98
C GLN A 125 -30.72 -10.15 -3.66
N LEU A 126 -29.65 -9.48 -3.28
CA LEU A 126 -29.09 -9.52 -1.95
C LEU A 126 -29.74 -8.41 -1.13
N VAL A 127 -30.77 -8.77 -0.36
CA VAL A 127 -31.46 -7.85 0.54
C VAL A 127 -30.65 -7.70 1.82
N VAL A 128 -30.15 -6.49 2.08
CA VAL A 128 -29.24 -6.18 3.18
C VAL A 128 -29.78 -5.08 4.08
N LYS A 129 -29.49 -5.20 5.36
CA LYS A 129 -29.58 -4.09 6.31
C LYS A 129 -28.28 -3.28 6.31
N ARG A 130 -28.27 -2.13 6.95
CA ARG A 130 -27.12 -1.21 7.00
C ARG A 130 -25.85 -1.88 7.52
N GLU A 131 -25.99 -2.81 8.44
CA GLU A 131 -24.88 -3.52 9.11
C GLU A 131 -24.18 -4.52 8.19
N ALA A 132 -24.86 -4.99 7.14
CA ALA A 132 -24.30 -5.89 6.14
C ALA A 132 -23.58 -5.16 4.99
N LEU A 133 -23.57 -3.82 4.98
CA LEU A 133 -22.85 -3.03 3.99
C LEU A 133 -21.41 -2.80 4.42
N GLY A 134 -20.48 -3.12 3.53
CA GLY A 134 -19.06 -2.80 3.65
C GLY A 134 -18.80 -1.35 3.29
N THR A 135 -17.60 -0.88 3.61
CA THR A 135 -17.07 0.41 3.11
C THR A 135 -15.86 0.11 2.24
N VAL A 136 -15.87 0.58 0.98
CA VAL A 136 -14.66 0.55 0.15
C VAL A 136 -13.80 1.75 0.51
N LEU A 137 -12.67 1.50 1.16
CA LEU A 137 -11.67 2.53 1.41
C LEU A 137 -10.82 2.74 0.17
N ARG A 138 -10.50 4.00 -0.13
CA ARG A 138 -9.61 4.36 -1.23
C ARG A 138 -8.17 4.00 -0.88
N SER A 139 -7.43 3.47 -1.85
CA SER A 139 -6.00 3.21 -1.68
C SER A 139 -5.25 4.53 -1.43
N ARG A 140 -4.34 4.52 -0.46
CA ARG A 140 -3.48 5.66 -0.09
C ARG A 140 -2.02 5.42 -0.47
N SER A 141 -1.72 4.32 -1.16
CA SER A 141 -0.38 3.98 -1.62
C SER A 141 -0.45 3.24 -2.93
N GLU A 142 0.48 3.56 -3.82
CA GLU A 142 0.64 2.88 -5.10
C GLU A 142 2.12 2.59 -5.33
N ASP A 143 2.42 1.36 -5.73
CA ASP A 143 3.76 1.00 -6.18
C ASP A 143 3.95 1.48 -7.62
N ILE A 144 5.05 2.17 -7.87
CA ILE A 144 5.38 2.74 -9.19
C ILE A 144 5.58 1.63 -10.26
N GLY A 145 5.73 0.38 -9.81
CA GLY A 145 5.82 -0.78 -10.68
C GLY A 145 7.22 -0.97 -11.28
N GLN A 146 7.28 -1.70 -12.39
CA GLN A 146 8.54 -1.94 -13.11
C GLN A 146 9.00 -0.69 -13.84
N SER A 147 10.31 -0.52 -13.96
CA SER A 147 10.88 0.60 -14.71
C SER A 147 10.41 0.56 -16.16
N SER A 148 9.93 1.70 -16.65
CA SER A 148 9.60 1.89 -18.07
C SER A 148 10.85 1.96 -18.95
N VAL A 149 12.04 2.07 -18.36
CA VAL A 149 13.32 2.18 -19.06
C VAL A 149 14.13 0.91 -18.86
N ASN A 150 14.35 0.20 -19.97
CA ASN A 150 15.17 -1.03 -20.03
C ASN A 150 16.57 -0.79 -20.63
N THR A 151 17.07 0.44 -20.56
CA THR A 151 18.40 0.81 -21.05
C THR A 151 19.28 1.28 -19.91
N LEU A 152 20.59 1.13 -20.07
CA LEU A 152 21.55 1.69 -19.14
C LEU A 152 21.51 3.22 -19.24
N SER A 153 21.39 3.90 -18.11
CA SER A 153 21.40 5.36 -17.99
C SER A 153 22.43 5.79 -16.95
N SER A 154 23.04 6.94 -17.13
CA SER A 154 24.01 7.46 -16.16
C SER A 154 23.95 8.98 -16.11
N ASN A 155 24.02 9.54 -14.90
CA ASN A 155 24.16 10.95 -14.66
C ASN A 155 25.48 11.20 -13.93
N LEU A 156 26.40 11.96 -14.55
CA LEU A 156 27.69 12.34 -13.97
C LEU A 156 27.72 13.85 -13.77
N SER A 157 27.83 14.27 -12.51
CA SER A 157 28.09 15.64 -12.12
C SER A 157 29.55 15.77 -11.68
N TYR A 158 30.26 16.76 -12.22
CA TYR A 158 31.65 17.04 -11.85
C TYR A 158 31.85 18.52 -11.56
N ASN A 159 32.73 18.83 -10.61
CA ASN A 159 33.10 20.21 -10.27
C ASN A 159 34.62 20.30 -10.11
N LEU A 160 35.27 21.06 -11.00
CA LEU A 160 36.71 21.30 -11.00
C LEU A 160 36.98 22.74 -10.60
N GLY A 161 37.79 22.94 -9.57
CA GLY A 161 38.30 24.25 -9.19
C GLY A 161 39.82 24.25 -9.12
N VAL A 162 40.45 25.31 -9.64
CA VAL A 162 41.89 25.55 -9.52
C VAL A 162 42.08 26.98 -9.07
N TYR A 163 42.86 27.18 -8.01
CA TYR A 163 43.20 28.50 -7.51
C TYR A 163 44.68 28.57 -7.16
N ASN A 164 45.27 29.72 -7.41
CA ASN A 164 46.67 29.99 -7.09
C ASN A 164 46.71 31.14 -6.09
N ASN A 165 47.42 30.94 -4.99
CA ASN A 165 47.65 31.97 -3.99
C ASN A 165 49.12 32.39 -4.05
N GLN A 166 49.36 33.65 -4.38
CA GLN A 166 50.69 34.25 -4.43
C GLN A 166 50.85 35.20 -3.25
N MET A 167 51.72 34.85 -2.30
CA MET A 167 51.98 35.72 -1.16
C MET A 167 53.11 36.69 -1.49
N ARG A 168 52.99 37.95 -1.05
CA ARG A 168 53.93 39.04 -1.41
C ARG A 168 55.39 38.75 -1.01
N ASN A 169 55.60 37.99 0.08
CA ASN A 169 56.91 37.58 0.60
C ASN A 169 56.98 36.07 0.94
N GLY A 170 56.12 35.24 0.34
CA GLY A 170 56.04 33.80 0.60
C GLY A 170 55.66 33.07 -0.69
N GLY A 171 56.11 31.83 -0.85
CA GLY A 171 55.97 31.08 -2.12
C GLY A 171 54.55 31.04 -2.70
N SER A 172 54.44 30.72 -3.98
CA SER A 172 53.15 30.48 -4.64
C SER A 172 52.62 29.09 -4.30
N ASN A 173 51.37 28.99 -3.84
CA ASN A 173 50.70 27.70 -3.69
C ASN A 173 49.55 27.57 -4.69
N THR A 174 49.61 26.55 -5.54
CA THR A 174 48.48 26.17 -6.39
C THR A 174 47.72 25.06 -5.71
N SER A 175 46.41 25.25 -5.55
CA SER A 175 45.52 24.24 -5.01
C SER A 175 44.41 23.99 -6.02
N SER A 176 44.03 22.73 -6.14
CA SER A 176 43.01 22.27 -7.07
C SER A 176 42.13 21.25 -6.40
N TYR A 177 40.88 21.14 -6.84
CA TYR A 177 39.98 20.10 -6.40
C TYR A 177 39.09 19.64 -7.57
N LEU A 178 38.72 18.37 -7.58
CA LEU A 178 37.72 17.77 -8.46
C LEU A 178 36.75 16.97 -7.60
N SER A 179 35.48 17.34 -7.58
CA SER A 179 34.40 16.53 -7.00
C SER A 179 33.64 15.81 -8.11
N LEU A 180 33.32 14.54 -7.90
CA LEU A 180 32.62 13.67 -8.85
C LEU A 180 31.46 12.97 -8.14
N ASN A 181 30.26 13.12 -8.71
CA ASN A 181 29.06 12.39 -8.28
C ASN A 181 28.44 11.71 -9.50
N ASN A 182 28.32 10.39 -9.46
CA ASN A 182 27.74 9.59 -10.51
C ASN A 182 26.61 8.69 -9.98
N VAL A 183 25.52 8.63 -10.74
CA VAL A 183 24.48 7.61 -10.57
C VAL A 183 24.31 6.90 -11.90
N THR A 184 24.58 5.60 -11.92
CA THR A 184 24.36 4.73 -13.08
C THR A 184 23.23 3.78 -12.76
N ALA A 185 22.21 3.71 -13.61
CA ALA A 185 21.01 2.93 -13.38
C ALA A 185 20.64 2.03 -14.57
N LEU A 186 20.15 0.83 -14.25
CA LEU A 186 19.53 -0.11 -15.18
C LEU A 186 18.25 -0.64 -14.54
N ARG A 187 17.09 -0.24 -15.08
CA ARG A 187 15.77 -0.53 -14.49
C ARG A 187 15.68 -0.08 -13.02
N GLU A 188 15.40 -0.98 -12.09
CA GLU A 188 15.30 -0.74 -10.64
C GLU A 188 16.66 -0.72 -9.93
N HIS A 189 17.76 -0.94 -10.65
CA HIS A 189 19.11 -1.08 -10.11
C HIS A 189 19.90 0.21 -10.30
N HIS A 190 20.57 0.65 -9.24
CA HIS A 190 21.30 1.90 -9.20
C HIS A 190 22.68 1.67 -8.58
N VAL A 191 23.70 2.28 -9.15
CA VAL A 191 25.05 2.33 -8.60
C VAL A 191 25.41 3.80 -8.43
N VAL A 192 25.72 4.19 -7.21
CA VAL A 192 26.04 5.56 -6.82
C VAL A 192 27.52 5.61 -6.43
N LEU A 193 28.26 6.53 -7.03
CA LEU A 193 29.66 6.82 -6.74
C LEU A 193 29.80 8.32 -6.42
N ASP A 194 30.39 8.65 -5.28
CA ASP A 194 30.63 10.02 -4.84
C ASP A 194 32.01 10.14 -4.21
N GLY A 195 32.82 11.08 -4.68
CA GLY A 195 34.18 11.28 -4.22
C GLY A 195 34.77 12.62 -4.64
N SER A 196 35.94 12.93 -4.09
CA SER A 196 36.70 14.12 -4.43
C SER A 196 38.20 13.87 -4.46
N LEU A 197 38.89 14.64 -5.27
CA LEU A 197 40.34 14.66 -5.42
C LEU A 197 40.82 16.08 -5.14
N TYR A 198 41.83 16.24 -4.31
CA TYR A 198 42.47 17.52 -4.00
C TYR A 198 43.94 17.51 -4.44
N GLY A 199 44.48 18.67 -4.78
CA GLY A 199 45.89 18.84 -5.13
C GLY A 199 46.29 18.23 -6.47
N ILE A 200 45.35 18.08 -7.41
CA ILE A 200 45.59 17.64 -8.80
C ILE A 200 46.66 18.53 -9.46
N GLY A 201 47.79 17.93 -9.83
CA GLY A 201 48.92 18.63 -10.44
C GLY A 201 49.87 19.31 -9.44
N SER A 202 49.73 19.05 -8.14
CA SER A 202 50.65 19.49 -7.08
C SER A 202 51.37 18.29 -6.44
N GLY A 203 52.41 18.54 -5.65
CA GLY A 203 53.14 17.50 -4.93
C GLY A 203 52.40 16.89 -3.73
N GLN A 204 51.21 17.40 -3.39
CA GLN A 204 50.38 16.95 -2.26
C GLN A 204 48.97 16.64 -2.78
N GLN A 205 48.79 15.43 -3.29
CA GLN A 205 47.49 14.94 -3.76
C GLN A 205 46.78 14.19 -2.64
N ASP A 206 45.47 14.44 -2.49
CA ASP A 206 44.60 13.73 -1.57
C ASP A 206 43.33 13.27 -2.29
N SER A 207 42.75 12.16 -1.86
CA SER A 207 41.59 11.53 -2.51
C SER A 207 40.66 10.96 -1.47
N GLU A 208 39.40 11.38 -1.51
CA GLU A 208 38.37 10.90 -0.62
C GLU A 208 37.20 10.29 -1.40
N LEU A 209 36.73 9.11 -0.95
CA LEU A 209 35.56 8.45 -1.50
C LEU A 209 34.48 8.48 -0.42
N TYR A 210 33.37 9.15 -0.70
CA TYR A 210 32.28 9.38 0.25
C TYR A 210 31.20 8.30 0.17
N LYS A 211 30.89 7.84 -1.05
CA LYS A 211 29.87 6.82 -1.29
C LYS A 211 30.24 5.95 -2.49
N ALA A 212 30.12 4.64 -2.33
CA ALA A 212 30.18 3.68 -3.41
C ALA A 212 29.18 2.56 -3.13
N MET A 213 27.96 2.71 -3.61
CA MET A 213 26.82 1.90 -3.18
C MET A 213 26.00 1.41 -4.35
N TYR A 214 25.55 0.17 -4.27
CA TYR A 214 24.50 -0.39 -5.10
C TYR A 214 23.16 -0.33 -4.36
N GLU A 215 22.10 0.08 -5.05
CA GLU A 215 20.75 0.21 -4.52
C GLU A 215 19.74 -0.41 -5.49
N ARG A 216 18.76 -1.13 -4.96
CA ARG A 216 17.62 -1.66 -5.70
C ARG A 216 16.33 -1.35 -4.95
N ASP A 217 15.48 -0.54 -5.57
CA ASP A 217 14.18 -0.14 -5.04
C ASP A 217 13.07 -0.73 -5.91
N PHE A 218 12.25 -1.63 -5.36
CA PHE A 218 11.15 -2.26 -6.09
C PHE A 218 10.03 -2.73 -5.16
N ALA A 219 8.77 -2.54 -5.56
CA ALA A 219 7.58 -2.96 -4.81
C ALA A 219 7.62 -2.57 -3.31
N GLY A 220 7.99 -1.32 -3.03
CA GLY A 220 8.12 -0.78 -1.67
C GLY A 220 9.27 -1.33 -0.85
N HIS A 221 10.19 -2.10 -1.43
CA HIS A 221 11.34 -2.69 -0.75
C HIS A 221 12.64 -2.13 -1.32
N ARG A 222 13.57 -1.81 -0.43
CA ARG A 222 14.90 -1.29 -0.74
C ARG A 222 15.94 -2.27 -0.28
N PHE A 223 16.78 -2.73 -1.20
CA PHE A 223 18.02 -3.42 -0.90
C PHE A 223 19.18 -2.51 -1.27
N ALA A 224 20.13 -2.32 -0.38
CA ALA A 224 21.29 -1.49 -0.69
C ALA A 224 22.55 -2.06 -0.05
N GLY A 225 23.68 -1.97 -0.76
CA GLY A 225 24.94 -2.55 -0.32
C GLY A 225 26.14 -1.81 -0.87
N GLY A 226 27.17 -1.64 -0.05
CA GLY A 226 28.41 -0.99 -0.45
C GLY A 226 29.00 -0.14 0.66
N MET A 227 29.68 0.92 0.26
CA MET A 227 30.39 1.83 1.13
C MET A 227 29.68 3.18 1.22
N LEU A 228 29.58 3.71 2.43
CA LEU A 228 29.15 5.08 2.70
C LEU A 228 29.87 5.62 3.92
N ASP A 229 30.16 6.91 3.91
CA ASP A 229 30.68 7.61 5.08
C ASP A 229 29.57 7.93 6.10
N THR A 230 29.98 8.40 7.28
CA THR A 230 29.05 8.78 8.36
C THR A 230 28.12 9.94 8.00
N TRP A 231 28.45 10.76 7.01
CA TRP A 231 27.60 11.86 6.55
C TRP A 231 26.46 11.34 5.64
N ASN A 232 26.73 10.29 4.87
CA ASN A 232 25.76 9.62 4.01
C ASN A 232 24.89 8.58 4.74
N LEU A 233 25.04 8.43 6.07
CA LEU A 233 24.21 7.56 6.91
C LEU A 233 22.73 7.89 6.87
N GLN A 234 22.36 9.11 6.47
CA GLN A 234 20.95 9.52 6.31
C GLN A 234 20.19 8.61 5.32
N SER A 235 20.89 7.98 4.36
CA SER A 235 20.32 6.98 3.46
C SER A 235 19.97 5.63 4.12
N LEU A 236 20.50 5.38 5.32
CA LEU A 236 20.17 4.26 6.22
C LEU A 236 19.30 4.70 7.41
N GLY A 237 19.02 6.00 7.55
CA GLY A 237 18.23 6.63 8.61
C GLY A 237 19.02 7.61 9.50
N PRO A 238 18.35 8.44 10.34
CA PRO A 238 19.03 9.33 11.26
C PRO A 238 19.75 8.51 12.35
N MET A 239 21.06 8.39 12.24
CA MET A 239 21.92 7.71 13.24
C MET A 239 22.78 8.74 13.95
N THR A 240 22.62 8.88 15.27
CA THR A 240 23.31 9.91 16.09
C THR A 240 24.54 9.39 16.85
N ALA A 241 24.91 8.11 16.66
CA ALA A 241 25.88 7.42 17.53
C ALA A 241 27.23 7.08 16.87
N ILE A 242 27.51 7.53 15.65
CA ILE A 242 28.78 7.23 14.94
C ILE A 242 29.47 8.56 14.62
N SER A 243 30.67 8.76 15.18
CA SER A 243 31.36 10.06 15.17
C SER A 243 32.29 10.30 13.98
N ALA A 244 32.67 9.27 13.21
CA ALA A 244 33.42 9.40 11.95
C ALA A 244 33.75 8.01 11.37
N GLY A 245 33.91 7.90 10.04
CA GLY A 245 34.47 6.72 9.39
C GLY A 245 33.75 6.25 8.13
N LYS A 246 34.29 5.19 7.51
CA LYS A 246 33.72 4.51 6.34
C LYS A 246 32.98 3.26 6.80
N ILE A 247 31.75 3.10 6.32
CA ILE A 247 30.88 1.97 6.66
C ILE A 247 30.69 1.14 5.41
N TYR A 248 30.97 -0.15 5.52
CA TYR A 248 30.77 -1.14 4.47
C TYR A 248 29.69 -2.09 4.94
N GLY A 249 28.58 -2.16 4.23
CA GLY A 249 27.48 -2.97 4.71
C GLY A 249 26.40 -3.24 3.68
N LEU A 250 25.44 -4.03 4.13
CA LEU A 250 24.21 -4.32 3.42
C LEU A 250 23.05 -3.81 4.26
N SER A 251 21.97 -3.41 3.59
CA SER A 251 20.72 -3.02 4.22
C SER A 251 19.54 -3.50 3.41
N TRP A 252 18.46 -3.83 4.11
CA TRP A 252 17.17 -4.20 3.53
C TRP A 252 16.05 -3.62 4.37
N GLY A 253 15.05 -3.04 3.72
CA GLY A 253 13.92 -2.44 4.42
C GLY A 253 12.79 -2.11 3.48
N ASN A 254 11.70 -1.58 4.04
CA ASN A 254 10.59 -1.07 3.26
C ASN A 254 10.61 0.46 3.11
N GLN A 255 11.70 1.13 3.52
CA GLN A 255 11.95 2.54 3.20
C GLN A 255 12.51 2.66 1.77
N ALA A 256 11.66 2.37 0.79
CA ALA A 256 12.02 2.45 -0.62
C ALA A 256 11.38 3.67 -1.30
N SER A 257 12.01 4.13 -2.38
CA SER A 257 11.47 5.20 -3.23
C SER A 257 10.48 4.68 -4.28
N SER A 258 10.14 3.37 -4.23
CA SER A 258 9.30 2.67 -5.20
C SER A 258 7.81 2.62 -4.85
N THR A 259 7.42 3.19 -3.71
CA THR A 259 6.01 3.37 -3.31
C THR A 259 5.71 4.86 -3.14
N VAL A 260 4.70 5.34 -3.85
CA VAL A 260 4.16 6.69 -3.67
C VAL A 260 3.02 6.61 -2.66
N PHE A 261 3.06 7.49 -1.66
CA PHE A 261 2.00 7.63 -0.67
C PHE A 261 1.15 8.85 -1.02
N ASP A 262 -0.15 8.62 -1.23
CA ASP A 262 -1.11 9.70 -1.45
C ASP A 262 -1.57 10.29 -0.11
N ASN A 263 -0.97 11.44 0.23
CA ASN A 263 -1.33 12.22 1.42
C ASN A 263 -2.34 13.32 1.11
N SER A 264 -2.92 13.33 -0.10
CA SER A 264 -3.95 14.31 -0.45
C SER A 264 -5.31 13.96 0.19
N GLN A 265 -5.54 12.70 0.53
CA GLN A 265 -6.70 12.27 1.32
C GLN A 265 -6.50 12.49 2.83
N SER A 266 -7.61 12.58 3.56
CA SER A 266 -7.64 12.60 5.01
C SER A 266 -7.10 11.28 5.58
N ALA A 267 -6.25 11.41 6.59
CA ALA A 267 -5.70 10.32 7.37
C ALA A 267 -6.79 9.49 8.06
N THR A 268 -7.83 10.19 8.55
CA THR A 268 -9.05 9.56 9.06
C THR A 268 -10.08 9.58 7.94
N PRO A 269 -10.47 8.43 7.37
CA PRO A 269 -11.48 8.36 6.31
C PRO A 269 -12.79 9.01 6.78
N VAL A 270 -13.36 9.88 5.94
CA VAL A 270 -14.69 10.44 6.15
C VAL A 270 -15.69 9.53 5.46
N ILE A 271 -16.57 8.88 6.23
CA ILE A 271 -17.49 7.86 5.71
C ILE A 271 -18.92 8.40 5.72
N ALA A 272 -19.59 8.29 4.59
CA ALA A 272 -21.01 8.62 4.44
C ALA A 272 -21.80 7.37 4.08
N PHE A 273 -22.96 7.22 4.71
CA PHE A 273 -23.94 6.19 4.34
C PHE A 273 -25.08 6.83 3.56
N LEU A 274 -25.38 6.26 2.41
CA LEU A 274 -26.47 6.67 1.55
C LEU A 274 -27.53 5.55 1.47
N PRO A 275 -28.78 5.81 1.88
CA PRO A 275 -29.86 4.82 1.77
C PRO A 275 -30.39 4.63 0.34
N ALA A 276 -30.08 5.57 -0.56
CA ALA A 276 -30.42 5.57 -1.99
C ALA A 276 -29.42 6.50 -2.70
N ALA A 277 -29.40 6.53 -4.03
CA ALA A 277 -28.50 7.44 -4.75
C ALA A 277 -28.74 8.91 -4.35
N GLY A 278 -27.65 9.64 -4.11
CA GLY A 278 -27.75 11.00 -3.56
C GLY A 278 -26.43 11.76 -3.54
N GLU A 279 -26.43 12.83 -2.77
CA GLU A 279 -25.30 13.76 -2.63
C GLU A 279 -24.80 13.81 -1.19
N VAL A 280 -23.49 13.97 -1.06
CA VAL A 280 -22.83 14.26 0.21
C VAL A 280 -22.22 15.64 0.12
N HIS A 281 -22.67 16.53 1.01
CA HIS A 281 -22.19 17.89 1.12
C HIS A 281 -21.25 17.96 2.33
N LEU A 282 -20.04 18.44 2.10
CA LEU A 282 -19.08 18.72 3.17
C LEU A 282 -19.06 20.21 3.43
N THR A 283 -19.45 20.62 4.63
CA THR A 283 -19.42 22.02 5.06
C THR A 283 -18.51 22.20 6.26
N ARG A 284 -17.92 23.39 6.40
CA ARG A 284 -17.14 23.80 7.56
C ARG A 284 -17.50 25.23 7.90
N ASP A 285 -17.87 25.49 9.16
CA ASP A 285 -18.19 26.82 9.66
C ASP A 285 -19.23 27.53 8.75
N GLY A 286 -20.22 26.77 8.23
CA GLY A 286 -21.24 27.26 7.30
C GLY A 286 -20.79 27.43 5.85
N ARG A 287 -19.51 27.18 5.52
CA ARG A 287 -18.98 27.24 4.16
C ARG A 287 -18.95 25.85 3.52
N LEU A 288 -19.56 25.72 2.35
CA LEU A 288 -19.48 24.51 1.53
C LEU A 288 -18.05 24.30 1.01
N LEU A 289 -17.50 23.12 1.25
CA LEU A 289 -16.17 22.71 0.82
C LEU A 289 -16.22 21.78 -0.39
N SER A 290 -17.17 20.84 -0.43
CA SER A 290 -17.28 19.84 -1.50
C SER A 290 -18.71 19.30 -1.60
N VAL A 291 -19.12 18.96 -2.81
CA VAL A 291 -20.35 18.22 -3.13
C VAL A 291 -19.98 17.04 -3.99
N GLN A 292 -20.45 15.85 -3.60
CA GLN A 292 -20.10 14.60 -4.27
C GLN A 292 -21.33 13.70 -4.38
N ASN A 293 -21.50 13.07 -5.53
CA ASN A 293 -22.58 12.12 -5.77
C ASN A 293 -22.10 10.70 -5.43
N PHE A 294 -22.97 9.95 -4.76
CA PHE A 294 -22.73 8.55 -4.42
C PHE A 294 -23.98 7.73 -4.69
N ALA A 295 -23.77 6.46 -4.99
CA ALA A 295 -24.83 5.48 -5.05
C ALA A 295 -25.26 5.07 -3.62
N MET A 296 -26.25 4.19 -3.51
CA MET A 296 -26.63 3.58 -2.24
C MET A 296 -25.46 2.78 -1.66
N GLY A 297 -25.17 2.92 -0.35
CA GLY A 297 -24.07 2.18 0.30
C GLY A 297 -23.28 3.00 1.32
N ASN A 298 -22.21 2.41 1.87
CA ASN A 298 -21.21 3.16 2.64
C ASN A 298 -20.04 3.53 1.72
N HIS A 299 -19.71 4.82 1.68
CA HIS A 299 -18.65 5.35 0.82
C HIS A 299 -17.68 6.21 1.59
N GLU A 300 -16.40 6.10 1.23
CA GLU A 300 -15.39 7.08 1.62
C GLU A 300 -15.51 8.33 0.74
N VAL A 301 -15.74 9.47 1.40
CA VAL A 301 -15.86 10.78 0.76
C VAL A 301 -14.48 11.25 0.28
N ASP A 302 -14.40 11.77 -0.94
CA ASP A 302 -13.16 12.29 -1.49
C ASP A 302 -12.77 13.60 -0.78
N THR A 303 -11.63 13.60 -0.09
CA THR A 303 -11.14 14.75 0.67
C THR A 303 -9.93 15.42 0.01
N ARG A 304 -9.54 15.02 -1.21
CA ARG A 304 -8.35 15.57 -1.92
C ARG A 304 -8.41 17.07 -2.11
N GLY A 305 -9.57 17.57 -2.54
CA GLY A 305 -9.81 19.00 -2.75
C GLY A 305 -9.93 19.85 -1.48
N LEU A 306 -9.95 19.23 -0.29
CA LEU A 306 -10.11 19.96 0.96
C LEU A 306 -8.77 20.61 1.42
N PRO A 307 -8.80 21.73 2.15
CA PRO A 307 -7.60 22.33 2.73
C PRO A 307 -6.82 21.38 3.65
N TYR A 308 -5.50 21.55 3.72
CA TYR A 308 -4.66 20.87 4.71
C TYR A 308 -4.95 21.39 6.13
N GLY A 309 -4.75 20.53 7.13
CA GLY A 309 -5.00 20.82 8.54
C GLY A 309 -5.85 19.75 9.23
N ILE A 310 -6.07 19.96 10.53
CA ILE A 310 -6.94 19.15 11.36
C ILE A 310 -8.15 20.01 11.73
N TYR A 311 -9.33 19.62 11.28
CA TYR A 311 -10.57 20.37 11.53
C TYR A 311 -11.79 19.46 11.39
N ASP A 312 -12.88 19.88 11.99
CA ASP A 312 -14.15 19.18 11.90
C ASP A 312 -14.96 19.70 10.69
N VAL A 313 -15.66 18.79 10.01
CA VAL A 313 -16.57 19.07 8.90
C VAL A 313 -17.94 18.49 9.21
N GLU A 314 -18.99 19.20 8.80
CA GLU A 314 -20.34 18.65 8.73
C GLU A 314 -20.50 17.87 7.43
N VAL A 315 -20.85 16.58 7.58
CA VAL A 315 -21.18 15.66 6.50
C VAL A 315 -22.70 15.56 6.43
N GLU A 316 -23.27 16.21 5.43
CA GLU A 316 -24.71 16.18 5.16
C GLU A 316 -24.98 15.23 3.99
N VAL A 317 -25.86 14.26 4.21
CA VAL A 317 -26.31 13.33 3.19
C VAL A 317 -27.67 13.77 2.71
N ILE A 318 -27.79 14.02 1.41
CA ILE A 318 -29.00 14.51 0.76
C ILE A 318 -29.47 13.45 -0.23
N VAL A 319 -30.72 13.02 -0.07
CA VAL A 319 -31.37 12.05 -0.95
C VAL A 319 -32.72 12.62 -1.35
N ASN A 320 -33.04 12.62 -2.64
CA ASN A 320 -34.28 13.19 -3.18
C ASN A 320 -34.54 14.64 -2.71
N GLY A 321 -33.48 15.45 -2.60
CA GLY A 321 -33.56 16.85 -2.19
C GLY A 321 -33.83 17.09 -0.70
N ARG A 322 -33.77 16.04 0.15
CA ARG A 322 -33.93 16.15 1.61
C ARG A 322 -32.68 15.67 2.33
N VAL A 323 -32.31 16.36 3.41
CA VAL A 323 -31.24 15.93 4.30
C VAL A 323 -31.71 14.71 5.10
N VAL A 324 -31.11 13.55 4.86
CA VAL A 324 -31.44 12.28 5.54
C VAL A 324 -30.47 11.96 6.68
N SER A 325 -29.29 12.57 6.69
CA SER A 325 -28.31 12.45 7.77
C SER A 325 -27.43 13.69 7.82
N LYS A 326 -27.06 14.10 9.04
CA LYS A 326 -26.14 15.19 9.30
C LYS A 326 -25.22 14.80 10.46
N ARG A 327 -23.91 14.73 10.23
CA ARG A 327 -22.92 14.28 11.22
C ARG A 327 -21.65 15.08 11.13
N THR A 328 -21.05 15.39 12.27
CA THR A 328 -19.73 16.03 12.33
C THR A 328 -18.64 14.95 12.32
N GLN A 329 -17.66 15.08 11.43
CA GLN A 329 -16.50 14.18 11.34
C GLN A 329 -15.21 14.99 11.26
N ARG A 330 -14.10 14.40 11.68
CA ARG A 330 -12.79 15.06 11.68
C ARG A 330 -12.03 14.76 10.40
N VAL A 331 -11.63 15.81 9.70
CA VAL A 331 -10.63 15.75 8.63
C VAL A 331 -9.25 15.94 9.24
N ASN A 332 -8.33 15.04 8.90
CA ASN A 332 -6.95 15.11 9.33
C ASN A 332 -6.04 15.02 8.10
N LYS A 333 -5.64 16.18 7.57
CA LYS A 333 -4.75 16.29 6.42
C LYS A 333 -3.42 16.88 6.86
N LEU A 334 -2.46 16.02 7.13
CA LEU A 334 -1.10 16.42 7.52
C LEU A 334 -0.31 16.83 6.28
N PHE A 335 0.40 17.95 6.38
CA PHE A 335 1.38 18.32 5.37
C PHE A 335 2.67 17.52 5.63
N SER A 336 2.77 16.32 5.05
CA SER A 336 3.99 15.52 5.09
C SER A 336 4.51 15.27 3.67
N ARG A 337 5.77 15.64 3.43
CA ARG A 337 6.53 15.17 2.27
C ARG A 337 6.97 13.73 2.56
N GLY A 338 6.12 12.75 2.23
CA GLY A 338 6.37 11.31 2.47
C GLY A 338 5.32 10.65 3.37
N ARG A 339 5.50 9.36 3.68
CA ARG A 339 4.57 8.45 4.39
C ARG A 339 3.49 9.17 5.24
N GLY A 340 2.25 9.17 4.74
CA GLY A 340 1.07 9.65 5.48
C GLY A 340 0.39 8.58 6.32
N ALA A 341 -0.81 8.85 6.79
CA ALA A 341 -1.55 7.88 7.58
C ALA A 341 -1.99 6.67 6.74
N GLY A 342 -1.90 5.48 7.34
CA GLY A 342 -2.17 4.21 6.66
C GLY A 342 -0.95 3.57 5.99
N THR A 343 0.24 4.18 6.06
CA THR A 343 1.45 3.51 5.58
C THR A 343 1.81 2.29 6.44
N PRO A 344 2.32 1.20 5.83
CA PRO A 344 2.82 0.07 6.59
C PRO A 344 3.98 0.48 7.51
N LEU A 345 4.13 -0.26 8.61
CA LEU A 345 5.21 -0.11 9.59
C LEU A 345 6.56 0.03 8.89
N ALA A 346 7.28 1.14 9.11
CA ALA A 346 8.59 1.32 8.51
C ALA A 346 9.63 0.48 9.24
N TRP A 347 10.39 -0.32 8.50
CA TRP A 347 11.47 -1.13 9.05
C TRP A 347 12.67 -1.15 8.12
N GLN A 348 13.85 -1.27 8.71
CA GLN A 348 15.12 -1.41 8.01
C GLN A 348 16.08 -2.23 8.86
N VAL A 349 16.78 -3.16 8.24
CA VAL A 349 17.83 -3.97 8.86
C VAL A 349 19.11 -3.66 8.12
N TRP A 350 20.20 -3.49 8.85
CA TRP A 350 21.53 -3.30 8.26
C TRP A 350 22.59 -4.05 9.03
N GLY A 351 23.64 -4.44 8.32
CA GLY A 351 24.79 -5.12 8.90
C GLY A 351 26.04 -4.88 8.06
N GLY A 352 27.19 -4.75 8.72
CA GLY A 352 28.42 -4.38 8.03
C GLY A 352 29.67 -4.37 8.90
N SER A 353 30.71 -3.74 8.38
CA SER A 353 31.91 -3.32 9.09
C SER A 353 32.03 -1.79 9.09
N PHE A 354 32.58 -1.22 10.14
CA PHE A 354 33.04 0.18 10.13
C PHE A 354 34.57 0.21 10.19
N SER A 355 35.16 1.20 9.51
CA SER A 355 36.58 1.56 9.64
C SER A 355 36.66 3.03 10.05
N TYR A 356 37.35 3.30 11.16
CA TYR A 356 37.70 4.66 11.56
C TYR A 356 38.93 5.11 10.78
N GLY A 357 38.80 6.21 10.03
CA GLY A 357 39.96 6.89 9.46
C GLY A 357 40.88 7.43 10.56
N SER A 358 42.15 7.65 10.23
CA SER A 358 43.18 8.16 11.15
C SER A 358 42.84 9.56 11.66
N LEU A 359 42.12 9.63 12.78
CA LEU A 359 41.92 10.84 13.57
C LEU A 359 43.17 11.13 14.43
N VAL A 360 44.34 11.30 13.81
CA VAL A 360 45.51 11.90 14.48
C VAL A 360 46.36 12.72 13.49
N ARG A 361 46.05 14.00 13.39
CA ARG A 361 47.02 15.09 13.18
C ARG A 361 46.64 16.10 14.26
N GLU A 362 47.40 16.41 15.30
CA GLU A 362 48.84 16.54 15.42
C GLU A 362 49.17 16.64 16.93
N ARG A 363 49.95 15.70 17.48
CA ARG A 363 50.91 15.92 18.58
C ARG A 363 51.83 14.72 18.67
N GLU A 364 53.06 14.96 18.22
CA GLU A 364 54.31 14.32 18.64
C GLU A 364 54.42 12.79 18.50
N LYS A 365 55.14 12.39 17.43
CA LYS A 365 55.95 11.18 17.24
C LYS A 365 55.73 10.04 18.24
N ASP A 366 54.89 9.06 17.85
CA ASP A 366 54.93 7.69 18.39
C ASP A 366 55.24 6.71 17.24
N PRO A 367 56.24 5.80 17.36
CA PRO A 367 56.70 4.94 16.27
C PRO A 367 55.90 3.63 16.13
N ALA A 368 54.65 3.57 16.59
CA ALA A 368 53.81 2.37 16.49
C ALA A 368 52.74 2.57 15.40
N GLY A 369 52.81 1.73 14.36
CA GLY A 369 52.04 1.84 13.12
C GLY A 369 50.52 1.95 13.27
N GLU A 370 49.90 2.47 12.21
CA GLU A 370 48.45 2.61 12.01
C GLU A 370 47.68 1.41 12.56
N ARG A 371 46.88 1.65 13.60
CA ARG A 371 45.91 0.67 14.10
C ARG A 371 44.52 1.04 13.58
N GLU A 372 44.14 0.39 12.50
CA GLU A 372 42.76 0.45 11.98
C GLU A 372 41.82 -0.28 12.96
N LEU A 373 40.94 0.48 13.61
CA LEU A 373 39.91 -0.07 14.50
C LEU A 373 38.71 -0.48 13.67
N ALA A 374 38.63 -1.78 13.36
CA ALA A 374 37.48 -2.40 12.70
C ALA A 374 36.48 -2.95 13.74
N GLY A 375 35.18 -2.79 13.48
CA GLY A 375 34.13 -3.45 14.24
C GLY A 375 32.97 -3.89 13.34
N ARG A 376 32.13 -4.80 13.86
CA ARG A 376 31.00 -5.43 13.14
C ARG A 376 29.63 -4.91 13.63
N PRO A 377 29.10 -3.84 13.04
CA PRO A 377 27.77 -3.34 13.29
C PRO A 377 26.66 -4.29 12.80
N PHE A 378 25.68 -4.59 13.67
CA PHE A 378 24.34 -5.06 13.30
C PHE A 378 23.31 -4.10 13.89
N GLY A 379 22.27 -3.71 13.14
CA GLY A 379 21.21 -2.86 13.65
C GLY A 379 19.86 -3.15 12.99
N LEU A 380 18.80 -3.02 13.79
CA LEU A 380 17.40 -3.12 13.38
C LEU A 380 16.73 -1.78 13.69
N ARG A 381 15.97 -1.24 12.74
CA ARG A 381 15.07 -0.11 12.94
C ARG A 381 13.64 -0.57 12.73
N VAL A 382 12.80 -0.17 13.66
CA VAL A 382 11.34 -0.20 13.55
C VAL A 382 10.84 1.20 13.88
N ALA A 383 10.14 1.85 12.96
CA ALA A 383 9.60 3.19 13.16
C ALA A 383 8.13 3.24 12.70
N GLN A 384 7.24 3.65 13.61
CA GLN A 384 5.82 3.88 13.30
C GLN A 384 5.55 5.31 12.77
N HIS A 385 6.49 6.25 12.98
CA HIS A 385 6.44 7.62 12.47
C HIS A 385 7.84 8.14 12.12
N PRO A 386 8.02 8.98 11.08
CA PRO A 386 9.33 9.49 10.67
C PRO A 386 10.01 10.39 11.72
N GLU A 387 9.27 10.92 12.72
CA GLU A 387 9.77 11.85 13.73
C GLU A 387 10.21 11.20 15.05
N LEU A 388 9.94 9.90 15.25
CA LEU A 388 10.37 9.20 16.46
C LEU A 388 11.61 8.37 16.13
N GLY A 389 12.75 8.80 16.69
CA GLY A 389 14.05 8.15 16.54
C GLY A 389 13.98 6.64 16.78
N GLY A 390 14.61 5.87 15.89
CA GLY A 390 14.65 4.41 16.01
C GLY A 390 15.69 3.96 17.03
N TYR A 391 15.39 2.89 17.76
CA TYR A 391 16.35 2.23 18.66
C TYR A 391 17.21 1.26 17.84
N GLY A 392 18.51 1.56 17.69
CA GLY A 392 19.50 0.64 17.13
C GLY A 392 20.38 0.06 18.23
N LEU A 393 20.49 -1.27 18.32
CA LEU A 393 21.34 -1.97 19.28
C LEU A 393 22.63 -2.45 18.60
N TRP A 394 23.81 -2.00 19.07
CA TRP A 394 25.11 -2.45 18.54
C TRP A 394 25.77 -3.49 19.46
N LEU A 395 26.25 -4.60 18.90
CA LEU A 395 27.10 -5.57 19.59
C LEU A 395 28.55 -5.39 19.14
N ARG A 396 29.41 -4.91 20.05
CA ARG A 396 30.87 -4.82 19.84
C ARG A 396 31.50 -6.18 20.17
N GLN A 397 31.97 -6.92 19.16
CA GLN A 397 32.92 -8.01 19.39
C GLN A 397 34.35 -7.48 19.24
N PRO A 398 35.16 -7.44 20.32
CA PRO A 398 36.59 -7.14 20.19
C PRO A 398 37.28 -8.29 19.45
N GLY A 399 38.06 -7.96 18.42
CA GLY A 399 38.91 -8.93 17.73
C GLY A 399 39.97 -9.51 18.66
N CYS A 400 40.16 -10.83 18.61
CA CYS A 400 41.16 -11.55 19.38
C CYS A 400 42.57 -11.04 19.05
N GLY A 401 43.24 -10.41 20.01
CA GLY A 401 44.63 -10.00 19.89
C GLY A 401 45.20 -9.48 21.21
N GLY A 402 45.83 -10.39 21.97
CA GLY A 402 46.79 -10.09 23.05
C GLY A 402 46.21 -9.64 24.39
N ASN A 403 46.46 -10.43 25.45
CA ASN A 403 46.12 -10.09 26.84
C ASN A 403 46.63 -8.70 27.27
N PRO A 404 45.83 -7.89 27.99
CA PRO A 404 46.35 -6.78 28.77
C PRO A 404 46.82 -7.25 30.16
N PRO A 405 47.83 -6.61 30.77
CA PRO A 405 48.14 -6.81 32.18
C PRO A 405 47.13 -6.04 33.05
N ASP A 406 46.92 -6.55 34.27
CA ASP A 406 46.07 -6.01 35.33
C ASP A 406 46.17 -4.49 35.50
N ALA A 407 45.01 -3.83 35.60
CA ALA A 407 44.89 -2.53 36.24
C ALA A 407 43.52 -2.39 36.95
N THR A 408 43.63 -2.59 38.27
CA THR A 408 42.78 -2.21 39.39
C THR A 408 41.71 -1.12 39.16
N ALA A 409 40.53 -1.41 39.71
CA ALA A 409 39.39 -0.52 39.84
C ALA A 409 39.69 0.70 40.73
N GLY A 410 39.33 1.89 40.24
CA GLY A 410 39.30 3.15 40.99
C GLY A 410 37.97 3.87 40.75
N ARG A 411 37.11 3.85 41.78
CA ARG A 411 35.84 4.57 41.88
C ARG A 411 36.14 6.00 42.34
N VAL A 412 35.66 7.03 41.65
CA VAL A 412 35.61 8.41 42.18
C VAL A 412 34.30 9.08 41.77
N ASP A 413 33.59 9.53 42.80
CA ASP A 413 32.35 10.31 42.79
C ASP A 413 32.54 11.69 42.15
N GLN A 414 31.50 12.16 41.46
CA GLN A 414 31.39 13.56 41.02
C GLN A 414 30.55 14.36 42.02
N ARG A 415 31.10 15.49 42.46
CA ARG A 415 30.34 16.68 42.86
C ARG A 415 30.26 17.63 41.69
#